data_AF-A0A8X7PCV8-F1
#
_entry.id   AF-A0A8X7PCV8-F1
#
_cell.length_a   1.000
_cell.length_b   1.000
_cell.length_c   1.000
_cell.angle_alpha   90.00
_cell.angle_beta   90.00
_cell.angle_gamma   90.00
#
_symmetry.space_group_name_H-M   'P 1'
#
loop_
_entity.id
_entity.type
_entity.pdbx_description
1 polymer ?
#
loop_
_entity_poly.entity_id
_entity_poly.type
_entity_poly.pdbx_seq_one_letter_code
_entity_poly.pdbx_strand_id
1 'polypeptide(L)'
;MASLTSIATPYRSSSYPSSSQALRVKLTGNTLFSAGVRSPASSSSLLTIRSAATKPDKPAAEVDWRQKRELLLEKRVRGVDVKEALRLQKENNFVILDVRPEAEYKEGHPPGAINVEMYRLIREWTPWDIARRLGFAFFGIFSGTEENPEFIQSVEAKLDKEAKIIVACSSAGTMKPTQNLPEGQQSRSLIAAYVLVLNGYKNVFHLEGGIYTWSKEGLPIESEEED
;
A
#
# COMPACT_ATOMS: atom_id res chain seq x y z
N MET A 1 35.26 -29.03 -33.43
CA MET A 1 34.23 -30.09 -33.58
C MET A 1 33.92 -30.55 -32.16
N ALA A 2 32.79 -30.29 -31.51
CA ALA A 2 31.43 -30.10 -31.98
C ALA A 2 30.67 -29.04 -31.16
N SER A 3 29.71 -28.43 -31.85
CA SER A 3 28.75 -27.41 -31.43
C SER A 3 27.68 -28.00 -30.51
N LEU A 4 27.27 -27.27 -29.47
CA LEU A 4 26.03 -27.54 -28.74
C LEU A 4 25.09 -26.36 -28.92
N THR A 5 24.13 -26.58 -29.80
CA THR A 5 23.04 -25.68 -30.20
C THR A 5 22.01 -25.53 -29.08
N SER A 6 21.69 -24.27 -28.80
CA SER A 6 20.57 -23.79 -28.00
C SER A 6 19.22 -24.21 -28.60
N ILE A 7 18.32 -24.75 -27.78
CA ILE A 7 16.90 -24.94 -28.12
C ILE A 7 16.09 -23.98 -27.24
N ALA A 8 15.67 -22.87 -27.84
CA ALA A 8 14.70 -21.95 -27.28
C ALA A 8 13.28 -22.52 -27.50
N THR A 9 12.50 -22.65 -26.44
CA THR A 9 11.06 -22.92 -26.52
C THR A 9 10.30 -21.60 -26.68
N PRO A 10 9.34 -21.48 -27.60
CA PRO A 10 8.56 -20.26 -27.74
C PRO A 10 7.50 -20.17 -26.64
N TYR A 11 7.59 -19.12 -25.84
CA TYR A 11 6.56 -18.71 -24.88
C TYR A 11 5.34 -18.20 -25.66
N ARG A 12 4.23 -18.93 -25.57
CA ARG A 12 2.97 -18.61 -26.23
C ARG A 12 2.23 -17.53 -25.44
N SER A 13 2.18 -16.31 -25.98
CA SER A 13 1.34 -15.23 -25.45
C SER A 13 -0.13 -15.56 -25.69
N SER A 14 -0.89 -15.76 -24.60
CA SER A 14 -2.34 -15.86 -24.64
C SER A 14 -2.94 -14.47 -24.50
N SER A 15 -3.24 -13.82 -25.63
CA SER A 15 -4.09 -12.64 -25.70
C SER A 15 -5.56 -13.04 -25.49
N TYR A 16 -6.16 -12.61 -24.38
CA TYR A 16 -7.60 -12.71 -24.21
C TYR A 16 -8.28 -11.49 -24.87
N PRO A 17 -9.19 -11.70 -25.84
CA PRO A 17 -9.98 -10.60 -26.36
C PRO A 17 -11.09 -10.21 -25.37
N SER A 18 -11.16 -8.92 -25.09
CA SER A 18 -12.33 -8.28 -24.49
C SER A 18 -13.52 -8.44 -25.43
N SER A 19 -14.54 -9.19 -25.01
CA SER A 19 -15.81 -9.29 -25.73
C SER A 19 -16.94 -9.30 -24.70
N SER A 20 -17.56 -8.13 -24.51
CA SER A 20 -18.81 -7.97 -23.78
C SER A 20 -19.95 -8.52 -24.64
N GLN A 21 -20.27 -9.80 -24.50
CA GLN A 21 -21.48 -10.35 -25.11
C GLN A 21 -22.68 -10.08 -24.19
N ALA A 22 -23.54 -9.15 -24.62
CA ALA A 22 -24.86 -8.97 -24.03
C ALA A 22 -25.75 -10.16 -24.41
N LEU A 23 -26.07 -11.01 -23.43
CA LEU A 23 -27.06 -12.07 -23.60
C LEU A 23 -28.46 -11.45 -23.79
N ARG A 24 -29.01 -11.53 -25.01
CA ARG A 24 -30.42 -11.23 -25.28
C ARG A 24 -31.25 -12.49 -25.06
N VAL A 25 -32.01 -12.54 -23.97
CA VAL A 25 -33.09 -13.51 -23.80
C VAL A 25 -34.31 -13.04 -24.60
N LYS A 26 -34.70 -13.77 -25.65
CA LYS A 26 -35.98 -13.57 -26.34
C LYS A 26 -37.07 -14.29 -25.54
N LEU A 27 -37.96 -13.56 -24.89
CA LEU A 27 -39.24 -14.11 -24.47
C LEU A 27 -40.14 -14.31 -25.70
N THR A 28 -40.47 -15.55 -26.00
CA THR A 28 -41.50 -15.93 -26.97
C THR A 28 -42.88 -15.80 -26.30
N GLY A 29 -43.62 -14.75 -26.66
CA GLY A 29 -45.05 -14.62 -26.36
C GLY A 29 -45.85 -14.78 -27.65
N ASN A 30 -46.74 -15.78 -27.68
CA ASN A 30 -47.64 -16.04 -28.80
C ASN A 30 -48.63 -14.88 -29.00
N THR A 31 -48.77 -14.43 -30.24
CA THR A 31 -49.77 -13.47 -30.70
C THR A 31 -51.05 -14.19 -31.15
N LEU A 32 -52.20 -13.75 -30.63
CA LEU A 32 -53.48 -13.82 -31.32
C LEU A 32 -54.05 -12.41 -31.41
N PHE A 33 -54.48 -12.04 -32.62
CA PHE A 33 -54.96 -10.73 -33.04
C PHE A 33 -56.29 -10.31 -32.39
N SER A 34 -56.45 -9.03 -32.10
CA SER A 34 -57.68 -8.25 -32.35
C SER A 34 -57.44 -6.74 -32.16
N ALA A 35 -58.26 -5.95 -32.84
CA ALA A 35 -58.12 -4.55 -33.21
C ALA A 35 -58.17 -3.51 -32.08
N GLY A 36 -57.31 -2.49 -32.21
CA GLY A 36 -57.63 -1.06 -32.14
C GLY A 36 -58.17 -0.45 -30.85
N VAL A 37 -57.32 0.20 -30.05
CA VAL A 37 -57.61 1.40 -29.24
C VAL A 37 -56.31 2.20 -29.00
N ARG A 38 -56.34 3.53 -29.13
CA ARG A 38 -55.23 4.45 -28.77
C ARG A 38 -55.05 4.55 -27.25
N SER A 39 -53.80 4.50 -26.75
CA SER A 39 -53.43 4.92 -25.37
C SER A 39 -51.90 5.05 -25.21
N PRO A 40 -51.41 5.74 -24.15
CA PRO A 40 -50.35 6.76 -24.25
C PRO A 40 -48.92 6.24 -24.10
N ALA A 41 -47.97 7.14 -24.37
CA ALA A 41 -46.53 6.92 -24.25
C ALA A 41 -46.14 6.37 -22.87
N SER A 42 -45.80 5.08 -22.84
CA SER A 42 -45.18 4.41 -21.69
C SER A 42 -43.68 4.64 -21.74
N SER A 43 -43.20 5.63 -20.98
CA SER A 43 -41.77 5.74 -20.64
C SER A 43 -41.36 4.53 -19.82
N SER A 44 -40.77 3.53 -20.47
CA SER A 44 -40.11 2.42 -19.78
C SER A 44 -38.75 2.91 -19.29
N SER A 45 -38.67 3.36 -18.03
CA SER A 45 -37.38 3.57 -17.39
C SER A 45 -36.69 2.21 -17.26
N LEU A 46 -35.68 1.97 -18.10
CA LEU A 46 -34.81 0.81 -17.96
C LEU A 46 -33.98 0.99 -16.69
N LEU A 47 -34.38 0.29 -15.62
CA LEU A 47 -33.56 0.08 -14.43
C LEU A 47 -32.25 -0.60 -14.87
N THR A 48 -31.19 0.20 -15.01
CA THR A 48 -29.84 -0.31 -15.24
C THR A 48 -29.30 -0.79 -13.90
N ILE A 49 -29.48 -2.08 -13.61
CA ILE A 49 -28.83 -2.71 -12.46
C ILE A 49 -27.35 -2.86 -12.78
N ARG A 50 -26.51 -1.93 -12.30
CA ARG A 50 -25.07 -2.12 -12.25
C ARG A 50 -24.74 -2.96 -11.02
N SER A 51 -24.66 -4.28 -11.18
CA SER A 51 -23.98 -5.12 -10.19
C SER A 51 -22.48 -4.83 -10.24
N ALA A 52 -22.05 -3.77 -9.56
CA ALA A 52 -20.66 -3.63 -9.14
C ALA A 52 -20.47 -4.54 -7.93
N ALA A 53 -20.22 -5.83 -8.17
CA ALA A 53 -19.78 -6.75 -7.14
C ALA A 53 -18.34 -6.39 -6.75
N THR A 54 -18.18 -5.36 -5.94
CA THR A 54 -16.93 -5.09 -5.24
C THR A 54 -16.71 -6.25 -4.28
N LYS A 55 -15.73 -7.11 -4.58
CA LYS A 55 -15.22 -8.06 -3.59
C LYS A 55 -14.87 -7.26 -2.33
N PRO A 56 -15.07 -7.81 -1.12
CA PRO A 56 -14.55 -7.17 0.08
C PRO A 56 -13.05 -6.93 -0.12
N ASP A 57 -12.61 -5.70 0.09
CA ASP A 57 -11.19 -5.35 0.00
C ASP A 57 -10.46 -6.19 1.03
N LYS A 58 -9.50 -7.01 0.57
CA LYS A 58 -8.64 -7.77 1.48
C LYS A 58 -7.93 -6.79 2.41
N PRO A 59 -7.77 -7.10 3.71
CA PRO A 59 -7.02 -6.25 4.61
C PRO A 59 -5.61 -6.05 4.06
N ALA A 60 -5.05 -4.83 4.20
CA ALA A 60 -3.75 -4.47 3.66
C ALA A 60 -2.64 -5.46 4.04
N ALA A 61 -2.73 -6.08 5.22
CA ALA A 61 -1.86 -7.13 5.70
C ALA A 61 -1.78 -8.36 4.78
N GLU A 62 -2.91 -8.81 4.22
CA GLU A 62 -3.01 -10.06 3.44
C GLU A 62 -2.51 -9.92 2.00
N VAL A 63 -2.41 -8.68 1.51
CA VAL A 63 -2.00 -8.43 0.12
C VAL A 63 -0.50 -8.74 -0.04
N ASP A 64 -0.19 -9.55 -1.04
CA ASP A 64 1.17 -9.94 -1.39
C ASP A 64 2.05 -8.73 -1.75
N TRP A 65 3.34 -8.80 -1.41
CA TRP A 65 4.27 -7.69 -1.60
C TRP A 65 4.34 -7.23 -3.06
N ARG A 66 4.29 -8.16 -4.03
CA ARG A 66 4.33 -7.82 -5.45
C ARG A 66 3.19 -6.89 -5.85
N GLN A 67 1.98 -7.16 -5.34
CA GLN A 67 0.79 -6.35 -5.63
C GLN A 67 0.88 -4.98 -4.97
N LYS A 68 1.35 -4.92 -3.71
CA LYS A 68 1.61 -3.65 -3.01
C LYS A 68 2.59 -2.79 -3.78
N ARG A 69 3.70 -3.39 -4.21
CA ARG A 69 4.74 -2.73 -5.01
C ARG A 69 4.20 -2.23 -6.34
N GLU A 70 3.38 -3.02 -7.03
CA GLU A 70 2.77 -2.61 -8.29
C GLU A 70 1.90 -1.36 -8.12
N LEU A 71 1.07 -1.31 -7.07
CA LEU A 71 0.29 -0.12 -6.75
C LEU A 71 1.18 1.10 -6.42
N LEU A 72 2.22 0.91 -5.63
CA LEU A 72 3.16 1.99 -5.28
C LEU A 72 3.82 2.58 -6.53
N LEU A 73 4.22 1.73 -7.48
CA LEU A 73 4.79 2.15 -8.76
C LEU A 73 3.76 2.87 -9.64
N GLU A 74 2.54 2.33 -9.74
CA GLU A 74 1.43 2.97 -10.47
C GLU A 74 1.16 4.39 -9.95
N LYS A 75 1.17 4.53 -8.62
CA LYS A 75 0.93 5.80 -7.92
C LYS A 75 2.17 6.68 -7.82
N ARG A 76 3.25 6.30 -8.51
CA ARG A 76 4.51 7.04 -8.63
C ARG A 76 5.17 7.35 -7.29
N VAL A 77 4.99 6.48 -6.30
CA VAL A 77 5.78 6.53 -5.08
C VAL A 77 7.22 6.24 -5.45
N ARG A 78 8.11 7.20 -5.16
CA ARG A 78 9.53 7.07 -5.46
C ARG A 78 10.38 7.11 -4.20
N GLY A 79 11.49 6.39 -4.27
CA GLY A 79 12.55 6.50 -3.28
C GLY A 79 13.31 7.81 -3.44
N VAL A 80 13.68 8.43 -2.32
CA VAL A 80 14.57 9.60 -2.24
C VAL A 80 15.74 9.26 -1.33
N ASP A 81 16.94 9.70 -1.70
CA ASP A 81 18.10 9.54 -0.83
C ASP A 81 18.03 10.49 0.37
N VAL A 82 18.81 10.22 1.41
CA VAL A 82 18.75 10.98 2.67
C VAL A 82 19.15 12.46 2.51
N LYS A 83 20.06 12.79 1.59
CA LYS A 83 20.49 14.18 1.34
C LYS A 83 19.46 14.91 0.50
N GLU A 84 18.88 14.25 -0.51
CA GLU A 84 17.72 14.75 -1.25
C GLU A 84 16.54 14.98 -0.31
N ALA A 85 16.24 14.06 0.61
CA ALA A 85 15.16 14.20 1.57
C ALA A 85 15.34 15.44 2.46
N LEU A 86 16.54 15.66 3.00
CA LEU A 86 16.85 16.89 3.77
C LEU A 86 16.66 18.15 2.92
N ARG A 87 17.09 18.14 1.66
CA ARG A 87 16.89 19.25 0.73
C ARG A 87 15.40 19.51 0.47
N LEU A 88 14.63 18.46 0.19
CA LEU A 88 13.18 18.54 -0.04
C LEU A 88 12.42 19.05 1.18
N GLN A 89 12.83 18.64 2.38
CA GLN A 89 12.26 19.13 3.63
C GLN A 89 12.47 20.65 3.76
N LYS A 90 13.69 21.14 3.52
CA LYS A 90 14.05 22.56 3.63
C LYS A 90 13.48 23.45 2.53
N GLU A 91 13.51 22.99 1.27
CA GLU A 91 13.23 23.82 0.10
C GLU A 91 11.81 23.64 -0.45
N ASN A 92 11.18 22.49 -0.21
CA ASN A 92 9.93 22.12 -0.88
C ASN A 92 8.77 21.77 0.06
N ASN A 93 8.95 22.04 1.37
CA ASN A 93 7.97 21.81 2.44
C ASN A 93 7.49 20.35 2.49
N PHE A 94 8.44 19.42 2.35
CA PHE A 94 8.17 18.00 2.58
C PHE A 94 8.22 17.71 4.08
N VAL A 95 7.31 16.85 4.53
CA VAL A 95 7.29 16.35 5.89
C VAL A 95 7.83 14.93 5.91
N ILE A 96 8.77 14.66 6.81
CA ILE A 96 9.24 13.30 7.06
C ILE A 96 8.27 12.67 8.07
N LEU A 97 7.61 11.58 7.66
CA LEU A 97 6.74 10.78 8.52
C LEU A 97 7.52 9.56 9.01
N ASP A 98 7.93 9.58 10.28
CA ASP A 98 8.59 8.45 10.91
C ASP A 98 7.54 7.46 11.42
N VAL A 99 7.57 6.23 10.88
CA VAL A 99 6.61 5.17 11.20
C VAL A 99 7.14 4.12 12.17
N ARG A 100 8.28 4.40 12.82
CA ARG A 100 8.83 3.57 13.90
C ARG A 100 8.02 3.76 15.20
N PRO A 101 8.09 2.79 16.13
CA PRO A 101 7.63 2.94 17.50
C PRO A 101 8.14 4.23 18.14
N GLU A 102 7.34 4.82 19.01
CA GLU A 102 7.66 6.08 19.70
C GLU A 102 9.03 6.04 20.41
N ALA A 103 9.39 4.90 21.03
CA ALA A 103 10.69 4.73 21.67
C ALA A 103 11.87 4.93 20.70
N GLU A 104 11.82 4.35 19.49
CA GLU A 104 12.87 4.52 18.47
C GLU A 104 12.93 5.97 17.95
N TYR A 105 11.79 6.67 17.96
CA TYR A 105 11.70 8.06 17.54
C TYR A 105 12.34 8.99 18.57
N LYS A 106 12.01 8.82 19.86
CA LYS A 106 12.57 9.60 20.97
C LYS A 106 14.10 9.51 21.06
N GLU A 107 14.66 8.33 20.79
CA GLU A 107 16.12 8.10 20.76
C GLU A 107 16.84 8.92 19.67
N GLY A 108 16.15 9.27 18.58
CA GLY A 108 16.74 10.05 17.50
C GLY A 108 15.92 9.99 16.21
N HIS A 109 15.58 11.15 15.66
CA HIS A 109 14.82 11.31 14.42
C HIS A 109 15.26 12.55 13.63
N PRO A 110 14.91 12.67 12.32
CA PRO A 110 15.18 13.87 11.54
C PRO A 110 14.43 15.10 12.10
N PRO A 111 15.04 16.29 12.15
CA PRO A 111 14.42 17.49 12.69
C PRO A 111 13.07 17.80 12.06
N GLY A 112 12.06 18.12 12.88
CA GLY A 112 10.71 18.42 12.40
C GLY A 112 10.01 17.26 11.69
N ALA A 113 10.48 16.02 11.89
CA ALA A 113 9.72 14.84 11.51
C ALA A 113 8.45 14.73 12.37
N ILE A 114 7.48 13.95 11.87
CA ILE A 114 6.28 13.61 12.61
C ILE A 114 6.28 12.11 12.86
N ASN A 115 6.14 11.70 14.12
CA ASN A 115 5.96 10.29 14.45
C ASN A 115 4.48 9.86 14.35
N VAL A 116 4.24 8.77 13.61
CA VAL A 116 2.99 8.01 13.63
C VAL A 116 3.31 6.52 13.46
N GLU A 117 3.16 5.75 14.53
CA GLU A 117 3.51 4.33 14.55
C GLU A 117 2.66 3.50 13.58
N MET A 118 3.30 2.83 12.62
CA MET A 118 2.62 1.84 11.77
C MET A 118 2.36 0.53 12.53
N TYR A 119 3.31 0.12 13.37
CA TYR A 119 3.20 -1.10 14.17
C TYR A 119 3.34 -0.77 15.64
N ARG A 120 2.37 -1.23 16.44
CA ARG A 120 2.38 -1.10 17.90
C ARG A 120 2.83 -2.41 18.54
N LEU A 121 3.39 -2.35 19.75
CA LEU A 121 3.64 -3.55 20.55
C LEU A 121 2.30 -4.20 20.92
N ILE A 122 2.23 -5.54 20.89
CA ILE A 122 1.07 -6.27 21.42
C ILE A 122 1.01 -6.01 22.94
N ARG A 123 0.20 -5.01 23.34
CA ARG A 123 -0.04 -4.64 24.74
C ARG A 123 -1.26 -5.36 25.32
N GLU A 124 -2.16 -5.81 24.46
CA GLU A 124 -3.41 -6.42 24.87
C GLU A 124 -3.20 -7.89 25.29
N TRP A 125 -3.86 -8.26 26.38
CA TRP A 125 -3.85 -9.61 26.94
C TRP A 125 -5.13 -10.35 26.55
N THR A 126 -5.52 -10.27 25.27
CA THR A 126 -6.61 -11.13 24.80
C THR A 126 -6.13 -12.58 24.72
N PRO A 127 -7.02 -13.58 24.86
CA PRO A 127 -6.63 -14.99 24.70
C PRO A 127 -5.95 -15.28 23.34
N TRP A 128 -6.33 -14.54 22.30
CA TRP A 128 -5.73 -14.63 20.97
C TRP A 128 -4.31 -14.04 20.92
N ASP A 129 -4.10 -12.88 21.57
CA ASP A 129 -2.78 -12.25 21.65
C ASP A 129 -1.80 -13.07 22.49
N ILE A 130 -2.28 -13.68 23.57
CA ILE A 130 -1.49 -14.60 24.39
C ILE A 130 -1.07 -15.82 23.55
N ALA A 131 -2.01 -16.42 22.82
CA ALA A 131 -1.69 -17.54 21.94
C ALA A 131 -0.67 -17.15 20.85
N ARG A 132 -0.85 -15.97 20.22
CA ARG A 132 0.08 -15.45 19.21
C ARG A 132 1.46 -15.19 19.80
N ARG A 133 1.53 -14.59 21.00
CA ARG A 133 2.76 -14.30 21.73
C ARG A 133 3.49 -15.57 22.15
N LEU A 134 2.79 -16.58 22.65
CA LEU A 134 3.36 -17.89 22.97
C LEU A 134 3.90 -18.59 21.72
N GLY A 135 3.16 -18.53 20.62
CA GLY A 135 3.62 -19.03 19.32
C GLY A 135 4.90 -18.33 18.86
N PHE A 136 4.95 -16.99 18.89
CA PHE A 136 6.14 -16.24 18.55
C PHE A 136 7.31 -16.51 19.50
N ALA A 137 7.07 -16.61 20.81
CA ALA A 137 8.10 -16.95 21.79
C ALA A 137 8.70 -18.35 21.56
N PHE A 138 7.90 -19.32 21.10
CA PHE A 138 8.39 -20.64 20.70
C PHE A 138 9.41 -20.56 19.55
N PHE A 139 9.26 -19.59 18.65
CA PHE A 139 10.22 -19.28 17.58
C PHE A 139 11.29 -18.24 17.98
N GLY A 140 11.40 -17.91 19.27
CA GLY A 140 12.39 -16.95 19.80
C GLY A 140 12.07 -15.47 19.54
N ILE A 141 10.84 -15.15 19.14
CA ILE A 141 10.36 -13.78 18.90
C ILE A 141 9.57 -13.34 20.13
N PHE A 142 10.19 -12.54 21.01
CA PHE A 142 9.59 -12.13 22.29
C PHE A 142 8.89 -10.76 22.24
N SER A 143 9.18 -9.97 21.21
CA SER A 143 8.64 -8.62 20.96
C SER A 143 7.76 -8.63 19.70
N GLY A 144 6.63 -9.32 19.79
CA GLY A 144 5.62 -9.30 18.72
C GLY A 144 5.00 -7.92 18.55
N THR A 145 4.93 -7.46 17.31
CA THR A 145 4.24 -6.23 16.91
C THR A 145 2.96 -6.55 16.15
N GLU A 146 1.99 -5.65 16.25
CA GLU A 146 0.71 -5.70 15.52
C GLU A 146 0.55 -4.42 14.71
N GLU A 147 -0.20 -4.49 13.59
CA GLU A 147 -0.58 -3.30 12.83
C GLU A 147 -1.39 -2.35 13.71
N ASN A 148 -1.09 -1.06 13.64
CA ASN A 148 -1.81 -0.05 14.39
C ASN A 148 -3.12 0.31 13.66
N PRO A 149 -4.32 -0.04 14.19
CA PRO A 149 -5.58 0.30 13.55
C PRO A 149 -5.83 1.82 13.48
N GLU A 150 -5.21 2.57 14.39
CA GLU A 150 -5.34 4.03 14.48
C GLU A 150 -4.36 4.79 13.58
N PHE A 151 -3.55 4.08 12.77
CA PHE A 151 -2.50 4.67 11.95
C PHE A 151 -3.05 5.79 11.04
N ILE A 152 -4.05 5.49 10.21
CA ILE A 152 -4.58 6.49 9.26
C ILE A 152 -5.24 7.66 9.97
N GLN A 153 -6.00 7.42 11.05
CA GLN A 153 -6.64 8.48 11.83
C GLN A 153 -5.57 9.44 12.42
N SER A 154 -4.48 8.87 12.93
CA SER A 154 -3.36 9.63 13.48
C SER A 154 -2.62 10.44 12.42
N VAL A 155 -2.49 9.93 11.19
CA VAL A 155 -1.94 10.69 10.07
C VAL A 155 -2.89 11.82 9.65
N GLU A 156 -4.19 11.53 9.50
CA GLU A 156 -5.19 12.52 9.08
C GLU A 156 -5.34 13.68 10.07
N ALA A 157 -5.12 13.43 11.37
CA ALA A 157 -5.10 14.48 12.38
C ALA A 157 -3.91 15.45 12.24
N LYS A 158 -2.82 15.02 11.61
CA LYS A 158 -1.56 15.79 11.51
C LYS A 158 -1.23 16.28 10.10
N LEU A 159 -1.72 15.60 9.06
CA LEU A 159 -1.34 15.82 7.67
C LEU A 159 -2.53 15.77 6.72
N ASP A 160 -2.60 16.76 5.83
CA ASP A 160 -3.58 16.79 4.75
C ASP A 160 -3.26 15.77 3.64
N LYS A 161 -4.30 15.36 2.88
CA LYS A 161 -4.15 14.41 1.75
C LYS A 161 -3.25 14.90 0.61
N GLU A 162 -3.08 16.22 0.51
CA GLU A 162 -2.20 16.87 -0.48
C GLU A 162 -0.77 17.11 0.05
N ALA A 163 -0.53 16.85 1.34
CA ALA A 163 0.80 17.05 1.94
C ALA A 163 1.86 16.21 1.23
N LYS A 164 3.07 16.76 1.12
CA LYS A 164 4.23 16.07 0.53
C LYS A 164 4.94 15.29 1.62
N ILE A 165 4.83 13.97 1.58
CA ILE A 165 5.21 13.09 2.67
C ILE A 165 6.39 12.22 2.24
N ILE A 166 7.45 12.17 3.05
CA ILE A 166 8.54 11.22 2.93
C ILE A 166 8.43 10.23 4.08
N VAL A 167 8.06 8.99 3.79
CA VAL A 167 7.87 7.96 4.82
C VAL A 167 9.22 7.33 5.18
N ALA A 168 9.52 7.27 6.48
CA ALA A 168 10.77 6.78 7.01
C ALA A 168 10.57 5.65 8.03
N CYS A 169 11.46 4.66 8.02
CA CYS A 169 11.62 3.67 9.09
C CYS A 169 13.12 3.42 9.32
N SER A 170 13.51 2.47 10.17
CA SER A 170 14.93 2.33 10.57
C SER A 170 15.86 2.00 9.41
N SER A 171 15.62 0.92 8.66
CA SER A 171 16.51 0.46 7.56
C SER A 171 15.97 0.70 6.15
N ALA A 172 14.74 1.19 6.04
CA ALA A 172 13.97 1.21 4.79
C ALA A 172 13.89 -0.17 4.09
N GLY A 173 13.32 -0.15 2.88
CA GLY A 173 13.27 -1.28 1.94
C GLY A 173 13.56 -0.74 0.54
N THR A 174 13.35 -1.56 -0.49
CA THR A 174 13.57 -1.15 -1.88
C THR A 174 12.45 -1.58 -2.79
N MET A 175 11.97 -0.66 -3.62
CA MET A 175 11.07 -0.98 -4.74
C MET A 175 11.85 -1.35 -6.02
N LYS A 176 13.17 -1.11 -6.04
CA LYS A 176 14.04 -1.41 -7.19
C LYS A 176 14.42 -2.90 -7.13
N PRO A 177 14.17 -3.67 -8.21
CA PRO A 177 14.53 -5.07 -8.25
C PRO A 177 16.06 -5.22 -8.29
N THR A 178 16.58 -6.25 -7.63
CA THR A 178 18.00 -6.63 -7.66
C THR A 178 18.14 -8.11 -8.00
N GLN A 179 19.36 -8.58 -8.29
CA GLN A 179 19.61 -9.99 -8.62
C GLN A 179 19.12 -10.94 -7.51
N ASN A 180 19.25 -10.55 -6.24
CA ASN A 180 18.85 -11.35 -5.09
C ASN A 180 17.40 -11.09 -4.66
N LEU A 181 16.81 -9.96 -5.07
CA LEU A 181 15.48 -9.50 -4.67
C LEU A 181 14.73 -9.04 -5.92
N PRO A 182 14.20 -9.97 -6.74
CA PRO A 182 13.56 -9.65 -8.02
C PRO A 182 12.30 -8.79 -7.85
N GLU A 183 11.68 -8.82 -6.67
CA GLU A 183 10.50 -8.00 -6.33
C GLU A 183 10.86 -6.82 -5.41
N GLY A 184 12.15 -6.58 -5.17
CA GLY A 184 12.61 -5.66 -4.14
C GLY A 184 12.42 -6.21 -2.71
N GLN A 185 12.40 -5.32 -1.73
CA GLN A 185 12.29 -5.68 -0.31
C GLN A 185 11.23 -4.81 0.36
N GLN A 186 10.23 -5.46 0.94
CA GLN A 186 9.24 -4.81 1.78
C GLN A 186 9.87 -4.27 3.07
N SER A 187 9.38 -3.12 3.55
CA SER A 187 9.73 -2.53 4.84
C SER A 187 8.52 -1.90 5.51
N ARG A 188 8.65 -1.53 6.80
CA ARG A 188 7.62 -0.78 7.53
C ARG A 188 7.21 0.50 6.80
N SER A 189 8.19 1.26 6.29
CA SER A 189 7.93 2.49 5.53
C SER A 189 7.20 2.25 4.21
N LEU A 190 7.49 1.16 3.50
CA LEU A 190 6.81 0.84 2.24
C LEU A 190 5.37 0.34 2.46
N ILE A 191 5.11 -0.38 3.56
CA ILE A 191 3.75 -0.72 3.96
C ILE A 191 2.98 0.54 4.36
N ALA A 192 3.60 1.47 5.10
CA ALA A 192 2.99 2.76 5.40
C ALA A 192 2.70 3.59 4.15
N ALA A 193 3.63 3.67 3.21
CA ALA A 193 3.39 4.32 1.92
C ALA A 193 2.20 3.69 1.17
N TYR A 194 2.08 2.36 1.18
CA TYR A 194 0.96 1.65 0.55
C TYR A 194 -0.37 2.01 1.20
N VAL A 195 -0.43 2.00 2.53
CA VAL A 195 -1.63 2.35 3.29
C VAL A 195 -2.02 3.83 3.09
N LEU A 196 -1.06 4.75 3.03
CA LEU A 196 -1.31 6.16 2.71
C LEU A 196 -1.89 6.32 1.30
N VAL A 197 -1.29 5.67 0.31
CA VAL A 197 -1.75 5.74 -1.08
C VAL A 197 -3.17 5.20 -1.24
N LEU A 198 -3.51 4.09 -0.56
CA LEU A 198 -4.89 3.56 -0.53
C LEU A 198 -5.88 4.57 0.06
N ASN A 199 -5.43 5.36 1.05
CA ASN A 199 -6.24 6.36 1.73
C ASN A 199 -6.18 7.75 1.05
N GLY A 200 -5.78 7.81 -0.22
CA GLY A 200 -5.91 9.00 -1.07
C GLY A 200 -4.79 10.03 -0.94
N TYR A 201 -3.70 9.73 -0.22
CA TYR A 201 -2.53 10.61 -0.20
C TYR A 201 -1.80 10.58 -1.54
N LYS A 202 -1.57 11.76 -2.13
CA LYS A 202 -1.10 11.87 -3.52
C LYS A 202 0.41 12.02 -3.65
N ASN A 203 1.05 12.68 -2.68
CA ASN A 203 2.46 13.07 -2.75
C ASN A 203 3.29 12.24 -1.76
N VAL A 204 3.33 10.93 -1.96
CA VAL A 204 4.01 9.98 -1.07
C VAL A 204 5.35 9.56 -1.65
N PHE A 205 6.39 9.68 -0.84
CA PHE A 205 7.78 9.35 -1.13
C PHE A 205 8.30 8.39 -0.05
N HIS A 206 9.35 7.66 -0.37
CA HIS A 206 9.98 6.70 0.54
C HIS A 206 11.44 7.10 0.79
N LEU A 207 11.85 7.17 2.05
CA LEU A 207 13.24 7.45 2.41
C LEU A 207 14.11 6.20 2.15
N GLU A 208 15.01 6.24 1.16
CA GLU A 208 15.95 5.14 0.91
C GLU A 208 17.01 5.07 2.03
N GLY A 209 17.34 3.86 2.47
CA GLY A 209 18.28 3.62 3.58
C GLY A 209 17.73 3.90 4.99
N GLY A 210 16.64 4.66 5.08
CA GLY A 210 15.93 4.91 6.35
C GLY A 210 16.72 5.80 7.31
N ILE A 211 16.30 5.80 8.57
CA ILE A 211 16.94 6.60 9.62
C ILE A 211 18.37 6.14 9.90
N TYR A 212 18.68 4.85 9.74
CA TYR A 212 20.04 4.34 9.89
C TYR A 212 21.01 5.03 8.91
N THR A 213 20.64 5.13 7.63
CA THR A 213 21.48 5.82 6.65
C THR A 213 21.51 7.32 6.90
N TRP A 214 20.41 7.93 7.34
CA TRP A 214 20.36 9.34 7.72
C TRP A 214 21.41 9.66 8.80
N SER A 215 21.43 8.89 9.89
CA SER A 215 22.41 9.04 10.97
C SER A 215 23.83 8.74 10.50
N LYS A 216 24.01 7.69 9.69
CA LYS A 216 25.33 7.30 9.16
C LYS A 216 25.97 8.39 8.29
N GLU A 217 25.15 9.12 7.52
CA GLU A 217 25.60 10.24 6.69
C GLU A 217 25.84 11.53 7.50
N GLY A 218 25.68 11.50 8.83
CA GLY A 218 25.92 12.64 9.72
C GLY A 218 24.92 13.77 9.53
N LEU A 219 23.70 13.46 9.09
CA LEU A 219 22.65 14.45 8.94
C LEU A 219 22.08 14.87 10.31
N PRO A 220 21.46 16.06 10.43
CA PRO A 220 20.91 16.56 11.69
C PRO A 220 19.90 15.58 12.31
N ILE A 221 19.92 15.44 13.63
CA ILE A 221 19.03 14.58 14.41
C ILE A 221 18.51 15.37 15.61
N GLU A 222 17.24 15.17 15.95
CA GLU A 222 16.59 15.58 17.20
C GLU A 222 16.30 14.34 18.04
N SER A 223 16.42 14.48 19.36
CA SER A 223 16.04 13.46 20.34
C SER A 223 15.17 14.11 21.40
N GLU A 224 14.20 13.35 21.91
CA GLU A 224 13.37 13.77 23.03
C GLU A 224 13.96 13.11 24.28
N GLU A 225 14.90 13.77 24.94
CA GLU A 225 15.32 13.36 26.28
C GLU A 225 14.16 13.66 27.23
N GLU A 226 13.72 12.66 28.00
CA GLU A 226 12.73 12.85 29.06
C GLU A 226 13.40 13.61 30.23
N ASP A 227 13.24 14.93 30.26
CA ASP A 227 13.56 15.79 31.40
C ASP A 227 12.69 15.49 32.63
#